data_AF-A0A6S7K9C3-F1
#
_entry.id   AF-A0A6S7K9C3-F1
#
_cell.length_a   1.000
_cell.length_b   1.000
_cell.length_c   1.000
_cell.angle_alpha   90.00
_cell.angle_beta   90.00
_cell.angle_gamma   90.00
#
_symmetry.space_group_name_H-M   'P 1'
#
loop_
_entity.id
_entity.type
_entity.pdbx_description
1 polymer ?
#
loop_
_entity_poly.entity_id
_entity_poly.type
_entity_poly.pdbx_seq_one_letter_code
_entity_poly.pdbx_strand_id
1 'polypeptide(L)'
;MQQIVSVLGGFEKATREMSSESFISVSKIIPLVHLLQGALGGSSTQVVNESQSLESKLKAELKRQLKRRFSQLESNHTVSPSTILDPRFKKIAFCSADNAERTIDRISAEACNIITNDTNESGTSMSA
;
A
#
# COMPACT_ATOMS: atom_id res chain seq x y z
N MET A 1 28.38 11.09 4.47
CA MET A 1 27.11 11.85 4.34
C MET A 1 26.34 11.50 3.07
N GLN A 2 26.96 11.45 1.89
CA GLN A 2 26.26 11.16 0.61
C GLN A 2 25.44 9.86 0.61
N GLN A 3 25.93 8.79 1.26
CA GLN A 3 25.19 7.53 1.37
C GLN A 3 23.86 7.65 2.14
N ILE A 4 23.83 8.44 3.23
CA ILE A 4 22.61 8.67 4.01
C ILE A 4 21.58 9.47 3.18
N VAL A 5 22.05 10.48 2.44
CA VAL A 5 21.21 11.26 1.53
C VAL A 5 20.62 10.37 0.43
N SER A 6 21.42 9.42 -0.09
CA SER A 6 20.95 8.43 -1.06
C SER A 6 19.82 7.56 -0.50
N VAL A 7 19.96 7.05 0.72
CA VAL A 7 18.91 6.25 1.41
C VAL A 7 17.63 7.05 1.62
N LEU A 8 17.74 8.31 2.04
CA LEU A 8 16.58 9.17 2.29
C LEU A 8 15.94 9.70 1.01
N GLY A 9 16.64 9.68 -0.12
CA GLY A 9 16.12 10.15 -1.41
C GLY A 9 14.85 9.40 -1.86
N GLY A 10 14.72 8.11 -1.54
CA GLY A 10 13.48 7.36 -1.80
C GLY A 10 12.29 7.88 -0.99
N PHE A 11 12.52 8.23 0.28
CA PHE A 11 11.50 8.79 1.17
C PHE A 11 11.11 10.21 0.78
N GLU A 12 12.07 11.02 0.34
CA GLU A 12 11.80 12.36 -0.20
C GLU A 12 10.86 12.28 -1.40
N LYS A 13 11.17 11.41 -2.38
CA LYS A 13 10.32 11.21 -3.56
C LYS A 13 8.92 10.71 -3.20
N ALA A 14 8.82 9.73 -2.30
CA ALA A 14 7.52 9.21 -1.86
C ALA A 14 6.69 10.27 -1.13
N THR A 15 7.33 11.07 -0.26
CA THR A 15 6.65 12.14 0.48
C THR A 15 6.24 13.28 -0.44
N ARG A 16 7.09 13.65 -1.40
CA ARG A 16 6.77 14.68 -2.39
C ARG A 16 5.62 14.24 -3.29
N GLU A 17 5.61 13.00 -3.76
CA GLU A 17 4.48 12.42 -4.50
C GLU A 17 3.18 12.58 -3.70
N MET A 18 3.20 12.13 -2.43
CA MET A 18 2.07 12.26 -1.52
C MET A 18 1.71 13.71 -1.17
N SER A 19 2.62 14.68 -1.32
CA SER A 19 2.35 16.09 -0.99
C SER A 19 1.99 16.92 -2.23
N SER A 20 2.20 16.39 -3.44
CA SER A 20 2.10 17.13 -4.69
C SER A 20 0.71 17.11 -5.31
N GLU A 21 -0.14 16.14 -4.96
CA GLU A 21 -1.49 16.04 -5.51
C GLU A 21 -2.50 16.78 -4.64
N SER A 22 -3.38 17.58 -5.28
CA SER A 22 -4.52 18.22 -4.62
C SER A 22 -5.55 17.21 -4.09
N PHE A 23 -5.58 16.01 -4.69
CA PHE A 23 -6.35 14.86 -4.25
C PHE A 23 -5.48 13.61 -4.33
N ILE A 24 -4.79 13.29 -3.24
CA ILE A 24 -4.00 12.07 -3.15
C ILE A 24 -4.95 10.89 -3.24
N SER A 25 -4.78 10.03 -4.25
CA SER A 25 -5.52 8.77 -4.27
C SER A 25 -4.93 7.82 -3.23
N VAL A 26 -5.77 7.40 -2.27
CA VAL A 26 -5.46 6.38 -1.26
C VAL A 26 -4.92 5.09 -1.91
N SER A 27 -5.22 4.87 -3.19
CA SER A 27 -4.70 3.76 -4.00
C SER A 27 -3.18 3.72 -4.13
N LYS A 28 -2.47 4.83 -3.93
CA LYS A 28 -1.00 4.91 -4.05
C LYS A 28 -0.24 4.41 -2.82
N ILE A 29 -0.91 4.30 -1.67
CA ILE A 29 -0.24 4.04 -0.38
C ILE A 29 0.46 2.67 -0.39
N ILE A 30 -0.23 1.61 -0.80
CA ILE A 30 0.35 0.25 -0.89
C ILE A 30 1.54 0.22 -1.88
N PRO A 31 1.40 0.69 -3.14
CA PRO A 31 2.53 0.77 -4.07
C PRO A 31 3.75 1.54 -3.54
N LEU A 32 3.53 2.70 -2.90
CA LEU A 32 4.63 3.52 -2.38
C LEU A 32 5.37 2.83 -1.23
N VAL A 33 4.64 2.20 -0.31
CA VAL A 33 5.27 1.44 0.79
C VAL A 33 6.04 0.25 0.24
N HIS A 34 5.50 -0.47 -0.74
CA HIS A 34 6.19 -1.57 -1.41
C HIS A 34 7.48 -1.07 -2.08
N LEU A 35 7.42 0.05 -2.81
CA LEU A 35 8.59 0.64 -3.45
C LEU A 35 9.67 1.04 -2.43
N LEU A 36 9.28 1.64 -1.31
CA LEU A 36 10.21 2.00 -0.22
C LEU A 36 10.85 0.76 0.43
N GLN A 37 10.08 -0.32 0.61
CA GLN A 37 10.60 -1.58 1.12
C GLN A 37 11.61 -2.21 0.14
N GLY A 38 11.32 -2.16 -1.16
CA GLY A 38 12.22 -2.62 -2.22
C GLY A 38 13.51 -1.81 -2.29
N ALA A 39 13.40 -0.47 -2.22
CA ALA A 39 14.55 0.43 -2.21
C ALA A 39 15.49 0.19 -1.02
N LEU A 40 14.96 -0.22 0.13
CA LEU A 40 15.75 -0.60 1.31
C LEU A 40 16.25 -2.06 1.26
N GLY A 41 15.67 -2.92 0.43
CA GLY A 41 16.05 -4.33 0.26
C GLY A 41 17.09 -4.56 -0.85
N GLY A 42 17.19 -3.66 -1.83
CA GLY A 42 18.00 -3.81 -3.04
C GLY A 42 19.51 -3.55 -2.91
N SER A 43 20.13 -3.73 -1.74
CA SER A 43 21.59 -3.51 -1.57
C SER A 43 22.35 -4.74 -1.08
N SER A 44 21.87 -5.95 -1.35
CA SER A 44 22.61 -7.19 -1.06
C SER A 44 23.37 -7.66 -2.30
N THR A 45 24.47 -6.97 -2.63
CA THR A 45 25.59 -7.60 -3.34
C THR A 45 26.93 -7.01 -2.89
N GLN A 46 27.07 -6.67 -1.62
CA GLN A 46 28.39 -6.65 -0.99
C GLN A 46 28.32 -7.34 0.36
N VAL A 47 28.63 -8.63 0.33
CA VAL A 47 29.12 -9.40 1.48
C VAL A 47 30.48 -8.82 1.84
N VAL A 48 30.50 -7.65 2.50
CA VAL A 48 31.74 -7.11 3.06
C VAL A 48 31.40 -6.42 4.39
N ASN A 49 31.39 -7.19 5.48
CA ASN A 49 31.72 -6.72 6.83
C ASN A 49 30.99 -5.46 7.33
N GLU A 50 29.69 -5.31 7.03
CA GLU A 50 28.96 -4.04 7.17
C GLU A 50 28.17 -3.88 8.48
N SER A 51 28.37 -4.75 9.48
CA SER A 51 27.59 -4.78 10.73
C SER A 51 27.71 -3.53 11.64
N GLN A 52 28.46 -2.50 11.24
CA GLN A 52 28.71 -1.31 12.07
C GLN A 52 28.51 0.05 11.38
N SER A 53 28.27 0.11 10.07
CA SER A 53 28.11 1.41 9.41
C SER A 53 26.81 2.10 9.87
N LEU A 54 26.85 3.42 10.03
CA LEU A 54 25.68 4.24 10.37
C LEU A 54 24.56 4.08 9.33
N GLU A 55 24.94 3.85 8.07
CA GLU A 55 24.02 3.62 6.95
C GLU A 55 23.25 2.31 7.10
N SER A 56 23.94 1.21 7.41
CA SER A 56 23.30 -0.10 7.57
C SER A 56 22.36 -0.11 8.78
N LYS A 57 22.72 0.59 9.86
CA LYS A 57 21.84 0.84 11.02
C LYS A 57 20.61 1.67 10.63
N LEU A 58 20.80 2.72 9.84
CA LEU A 58 19.69 3.56 9.36
C LEU A 58 18.74 2.79 8.45
N LYS A 59 19.26 2.04 7.47
CA LYS A 59 18.45 1.18 6.57
C LYS A 59 17.64 0.16 7.37
N ALA A 60 18.28 -0.51 8.34
CA ALA A 60 17.61 -1.48 9.21
C ALA A 60 16.49 -0.82 10.04
N GLU A 61 16.76 0.33 10.63
CA GLU A 61 15.76 1.07 11.43
C GLU A 61 14.60 1.57 10.55
N LEU A 62 14.88 2.12 9.37
CA LEU A 62 13.84 2.55 8.43
C LEU A 62 12.97 1.39 7.97
N LYS A 63 13.57 0.23 7.65
CA LYS A 63 12.82 -0.98 7.29
C LYS A 63 11.95 -1.45 8.45
N ARG A 64 12.46 -1.40 9.68
CA ARG A 64 11.71 -1.72 10.90
C ARG A 64 10.53 -0.76 11.10
N GLN A 65 10.74 0.55 10.92
CA GLN A 65 9.70 1.56 11.05
C GLN A 65 8.62 1.43 9.97
N LEU A 66 8.99 1.16 8.71
CA LEU A 66 8.03 0.89 7.64
C LEU A 66 7.16 -0.31 7.97
N LYS A 67 7.78 -1.43 8.39
CA LYS A 67 7.02 -2.62 8.79
C LYS A 67 6.11 -2.33 9.99
N ARG A 68 6.59 -1.58 10.99
CA ARG A 68 5.81 -1.25 12.18
C ARG A 68 4.59 -0.37 11.86
N ARG A 69 4.74 0.62 10.98
CA ARG A 69 3.68 1.60 10.66
C ARG A 69 2.72 1.10 9.58
N PHE A 70 3.19 0.24 8.68
CA PHE A 70 2.45 -0.14 7.47
C PHE A 70 2.20 -1.65 7.34
N SER A 71 2.37 -2.43 8.41
CA SER A 71 2.14 -3.89 8.42
C SER A 71 0.73 -4.32 8.03
N GLN A 72 -0.27 -3.46 8.25
CA GLN A 72 -1.69 -3.80 8.10
C GLN A 72 -2.35 -3.04 6.94
N LEU A 73 -1.58 -2.46 6.01
CA LEU A 73 -2.15 -1.72 4.88
C LEU A 73 -2.98 -2.60 3.95
N GLU A 74 -2.48 -3.79 3.64
CA GLU A 74 -3.18 -4.73 2.74
C GLU A 74 -4.43 -5.35 3.38
N SER A 75 -4.51 -5.38 4.71
CA SER A 75 -5.71 -5.79 5.45
C SER A 75 -6.67 -4.63 5.73
N ASN A 76 -6.27 -3.38 5.43
CA ASN A 76 -7.06 -2.21 5.78
C ASN A 76 -8.33 -2.10 4.92
N HIS A 77 -9.45 -1.75 5.56
CA HIS A 77 -10.75 -1.72 4.90
C HIS A 77 -10.94 -0.56 3.90
N THR A 78 -10.08 0.45 3.92
CA THR A 78 -10.15 1.58 2.99
C THR A 78 -9.00 1.52 1.99
N VAL A 79 -7.78 1.30 2.46
CA VAL A 79 -6.57 1.36 1.61
C VAL A 79 -6.52 0.21 0.61
N SER A 80 -6.81 -1.01 1.07
CA SER A 80 -6.73 -2.19 0.22
C SER A 80 -7.73 -2.14 -0.94
N PRO A 81 -9.03 -1.84 -0.72
CA PRO A 81 -9.96 -1.65 -1.84
C PRO A 81 -9.61 -0.49 -2.75
N SER A 82 -9.20 0.65 -2.19
CA SER A 82 -8.83 1.82 -2.99
C SER A 82 -7.70 1.47 -3.96
N THR A 83 -6.74 0.66 -3.51
CA THR A 83 -5.63 0.19 -4.33
C THR A 83 -6.08 -0.81 -5.40
N ILE A 84 -6.90 -1.79 -5.04
CA ILE A 84 -7.27 -2.85 -5.99
C ILE A 84 -8.25 -2.38 -7.07
N LEU A 85 -9.11 -1.40 -6.73
CA LEU A 85 -10.04 -0.76 -7.65
C LEU A 85 -9.35 0.19 -8.63
N ASP A 86 -8.15 0.68 -8.30
CA ASP A 86 -7.37 1.51 -9.20
C ASP A 86 -6.81 0.65 -10.36
N PRO A 87 -7.20 0.93 -11.61
CA PRO A 87 -6.78 0.12 -12.75
C PRO A 87 -5.26 0.05 -12.95
N ARG A 88 -4.52 1.05 -12.42
CA ARG A 88 -3.06 1.13 -12.52
C ARG A 88 -2.35 0.11 -11.63
N PHE A 89 -3.02 -0.37 -10.57
CA PHE A 89 -2.39 -1.18 -9.53
C PHE A 89 -2.97 -2.59 -9.47
N LYS A 90 -4.30 -2.72 -9.31
CA LYS A 90 -4.99 -4.02 -9.19
C LYS A 90 -4.26 -4.93 -8.17
N LYS A 91 -4.10 -6.21 -8.49
CA LYS A 91 -3.37 -7.20 -7.68
C LYS A 91 -1.84 -6.96 -7.65
N ILE A 92 -1.28 -6.25 -8.64
CA ILE A 92 0.18 -6.13 -8.83
C ILE A 92 0.83 -5.32 -7.69
N ALA A 93 0.08 -4.40 -7.07
CA ALA A 93 0.60 -3.60 -5.97
C ALA A 93 0.79 -4.37 -4.66
N PHE A 94 0.13 -5.53 -4.50
CA PHE A 94 0.13 -6.29 -3.25
C PHE A 94 1.37 -7.19 -3.13
N CYS A 95 1.92 -7.28 -1.93
CA CYS A 95 2.95 -8.25 -1.58
C CYS A 95 2.36 -9.63 -1.30
N SER A 96 1.17 -9.70 -0.69
CA SER A 96 0.48 -10.96 -0.42
C SER A 96 -0.67 -11.19 -1.40
N ALA A 97 -0.56 -12.27 -2.18
CA ALA A 97 -1.65 -12.73 -3.03
C ALA A 97 -2.93 -13.02 -2.22
N ASP A 98 -2.79 -13.61 -1.02
CA ASP A 98 -3.92 -13.92 -0.14
C ASP A 98 -4.67 -12.65 0.29
N ASN A 99 -3.95 -11.57 0.62
CA ASN A 99 -4.60 -10.30 0.98
C ASN A 99 -5.30 -9.66 -0.22
N ALA A 100 -4.73 -9.79 -1.42
CA ALA A 100 -5.35 -9.29 -2.64
C ALA A 100 -6.67 -10.04 -2.92
N GLU A 101 -6.68 -11.38 -2.84
CA GLU A 101 -7.91 -12.16 -3.05
C GLU A 101 -8.96 -11.85 -1.98
N ARG A 102 -8.59 -11.82 -0.69
CA ARG A 102 -9.51 -11.46 0.39
C ARG A 102 -10.15 -10.09 0.19
N THR A 103 -9.39 -9.14 -0.37
CA THR A 103 -9.90 -7.81 -0.67
C THR A 103 -10.92 -7.85 -1.80
N ILE A 104 -10.68 -8.67 -2.84
CA ILE A 104 -11.63 -8.86 -3.94
C ILE A 104 -12.90 -9.53 -3.47
N ASP A 105 -12.79 -10.60 -2.68
CA ASP A 105 -13.94 -11.30 -2.10
C ASP A 105 -14.81 -10.32 -1.31
N ARG A 106 -14.17 -9.47 -0.52
CA ARG A 106 -14.88 -8.47 0.27
C ARG A 106 -15.59 -7.43 -0.59
N ILE A 107 -14.89 -6.83 -1.56
CA ILE A 107 -15.51 -5.84 -2.46
C ILE A 107 -16.67 -6.46 -3.24
N SER A 108 -16.53 -7.72 -3.67
CA SER A 108 -17.58 -8.45 -4.36
C SER A 108 -18.80 -8.68 -3.46
N ALA A 109 -18.58 -9.04 -2.19
CA ALA A 109 -19.65 -9.16 -1.21
C ALA A 109 -20.37 -7.83 -0.95
N GLU A 110 -19.63 -6.74 -0.79
CA GLU A 110 -20.21 -5.39 -0.64
C GLU A 110 -21.02 -4.98 -1.88
N ALA A 111 -20.52 -5.25 -3.08
CA ALA A 111 -21.22 -4.98 -4.33
C ALA A 111 -22.53 -5.77 -4.45
N CYS A 112 -22.51 -7.07 -4.10
CA CYS A 112 -23.73 -7.89 -4.05
C CYS A 112 -24.76 -7.34 -3.06
N ASN A 113 -24.32 -6.91 -1.86
CA ASN A 113 -25.20 -6.33 -0.85
C ASN A 113 -25.90 -5.06 -1.34
N ILE A 114 -25.17 -4.19 -2.06
CA ILE A 114 -25.74 -2.97 -2.65
C ILE A 114 -26.84 -3.33 -3.66
N ILE A 115 -26.57 -4.28 -4.57
CA ILE A 115 -27.54 -4.72 -5.59
C ILE A 115 -28.81 -5.29 -4.94
N THR A 116 -28.68 -6.08 -3.88
CA THR A 116 -29.85 -6.64 -3.17
C THR A 116 -30.69 -5.58 -2.46
N ASN A 117 -30.05 -4.53 -1.93
CA ASN A 117 -30.77 -3.46 -1.25
C ASN A 117 -31.55 -2.58 -2.24
N ASP A 118 -30.97 -2.26 -3.40
CA ASP A 118 -31.66 -1.50 -4.47
C ASP A 118 -32.91 -2.23 -4.99
N THR A 119 -32.88 -3.58 -5.00
CA THR A 119 -34.01 -4.40 -5.43
C THR A 119 -35.16 -4.40 -4.42
N ASN A 120 -34.85 -4.25 -3.12
CA ASN A 120 -35.86 -4.24 -2.06
C ASN A 120 -36.57 -2.88 -1.94
N GLU A 121 -35.88 -1.77 -2.22
CA GLU A 121 -36.48 -0.42 -2.17
C GLU A 121 -37.41 -0.14 -3.36
N SER A 122 -37.17 -0.76 -4.51
CA SER A 122 -38.02 -0.63 -5.70
C SER A 122 -39.33 -1.45 -5.63
N GLY A 123 -39.47 -2.37 -4.67
CA GLY A 123 -40.65 -3.24 -4.49
C GLY A 123 -41.79 -2.67 -3.63
N THR A 124 -41.63 -1.51 -2.96
CA THR A 124 -42.62 -0.99 -1.99
C THR A 124 -43.58 0.08 -2.56
N SER A 125 -43.55 0.36 -3.87
CA SER A 125 -44.37 1.44 -4.49
C SER A 125 -45.64 1.00 -5.25
N MET A 126 -46.06 -0.27 -5.17
CA MET A 126 -47.33 -0.73 -5.75
C MET A 126 -48.19 -1.49 -4.74
N SER A 127 -48.80 -0.75 -3.81
CA SER A 127 -50.06 -1.15 -3.19
C SER A 127 -50.78 0.07 -2.65
N ALA A 128 -51.61 0.68 -3.51
CA ALA A 128 -52.70 1.58 -3.14
C ALA A 128 -53.93 1.18 -3.96
#